data_AF-A0A1Q4FSY8-F1
#
_entry.id   AF-A0A1Q4FSY8-F1
#
_cell.length_a   1.000
_cell.length_b   1.000
_cell.length_c   1.000
_cell.angle_alpha   90.00
_cell.angle_beta   90.00
_cell.angle_gamma   90.00
#
_symmetry.space_group_name_H-M   'P 1'
#
loop_
_entity.id
_entity.type
_entity.pdbx_description
1 polymer ?
#
loop_
_entity_poly.entity_id
_entity_poly.type
_entity_poly.pdbx_seq_one_letter_code
_entity_poly.pdbx_strand_id
1 'polypeptide(L)'
;MARHSEVDWIAAGLELLAGPGHARLTVADLCARTGRTKGSLYHHYPDMAAYRAELLAVWRERHTEQLIAAAERESRTDDKARVLDALAQALDLRLERAVRNWAAHEQQAREAVQAVDRLRIDYLAGLCRDDGLSATDARDHAILTYALYLGLQQLSGADEQAALRRLSSKVEFVLPPAAARGP
;
A
#
# COMPACT_ATOMS: atom_id res chain seq x y z
N MET A 1 22.03 9.11 18.00
CA MET A 1 20.84 9.93 18.32
C MET A 1 20.04 10.38 17.08
N ALA A 2 20.60 10.43 15.87
CA ALA A 2 19.89 10.85 14.64
C ALA A 2 18.74 9.95 14.16
N ARG A 3 18.78 8.63 14.46
CA ARG A 3 17.80 7.66 13.95
C ARG A 3 16.42 7.75 14.62
N HIS A 4 16.34 8.28 15.84
CA HIS A 4 15.06 8.47 16.54
C HIS A 4 14.30 9.69 16.01
N SER A 5 14.99 10.78 15.64
CA SER A 5 14.32 12.00 15.20
C SER A 5 13.75 11.90 13.78
N GLU A 6 14.37 11.11 12.90
CA GLU A 6 13.89 10.84 11.55
C GLU A 6 12.59 10.01 11.54
N VAL A 7 12.53 8.99 12.41
CA VAL A 7 11.33 8.18 12.63
C VAL A 7 10.15 9.03 13.12
N ASP A 8 10.41 10.04 13.96
CA ASP A 8 9.37 10.94 14.46
C ASP A 8 8.79 11.85 13.35
N TRP A 9 9.63 12.34 12.42
CA TRP A 9 9.15 13.15 11.30
C TRP A 9 8.27 12.33 10.36
N ILE A 10 8.72 11.14 9.97
CA ILE A 10 7.97 10.24 9.10
C ILE A 10 6.66 9.83 9.76
N ALA A 11 6.67 9.40 11.03
CA ALA A 11 5.46 9.10 11.76
C ALA A 11 4.48 10.28 11.75
N ALA A 12 5.00 11.50 11.99
CA ALA A 12 4.17 12.69 11.98
C ALA A 12 3.55 12.99 10.60
N GLY A 13 4.28 12.76 9.52
CA GLY A 13 3.78 12.90 8.15
C GLY A 13 2.75 11.85 7.77
N LEU A 14 2.97 10.58 8.13
CA LEU A 14 2.01 9.51 7.87
C LEU A 14 0.68 9.74 8.59
N GLU A 15 0.71 10.23 9.83
CA GLU A 15 -0.50 10.60 10.58
C GLU A 15 -1.21 11.83 9.98
N LEU A 16 -0.46 12.83 9.49
CA LEU A 16 -1.02 13.95 8.75
C LEU A 16 -1.72 13.48 7.47
N LEU A 17 -1.11 12.56 6.73
CA LEU A 17 -1.70 11.97 5.54
C LEU A 17 -2.99 11.22 5.90
N ALA A 18 -2.93 10.29 6.86
CA ALA A 18 -4.06 9.42 7.23
C ALA A 18 -5.25 10.16 7.86
N GLY A 19 -5.04 11.35 8.44
CA GLY A 19 -6.09 12.17 9.03
C GLY A 19 -6.43 13.39 8.17
N PRO A 20 -5.79 14.55 8.38
CA PRO A 20 -6.11 15.78 7.65
C PRO A 20 -5.83 15.78 6.13
N GLY A 21 -5.00 14.86 5.65
CA GLY A 21 -4.66 14.70 4.24
C GLY A 21 -3.45 15.51 3.77
N HIS A 22 -3.04 15.28 2.52
CA HIS A 22 -1.80 15.82 1.93
C HIS A 22 -1.72 17.35 1.92
N ALA A 23 -2.85 18.05 1.85
CA ALA A 23 -2.89 19.51 1.93
C ALA A 23 -2.32 20.07 3.25
N ARG A 24 -2.32 19.27 4.33
CA ARG A 24 -1.74 19.60 5.63
C ARG A 24 -0.32 19.07 5.83
N LEU A 25 0.28 18.51 4.79
CA LEU A 25 1.68 18.09 4.82
C LEU A 25 2.62 19.30 4.58
N THR A 26 2.54 20.26 5.52
CA THR A 26 3.30 21.51 5.51
C THR A 26 4.38 21.50 6.59
N VAL A 27 5.44 22.29 6.40
CA VAL A 27 6.50 22.44 7.42
C VAL A 27 5.92 22.94 8.75
N ALA A 28 4.98 23.88 8.71
CA ALA A 28 4.35 24.43 9.92
C ALA A 28 3.57 23.35 10.68
N ASP A 29 2.75 22.56 9.98
CA ASP A 29 1.99 21.46 10.58
C ASP A 29 2.93 20.38 11.16
N LEU A 30 4.00 20.03 10.45
CA LEU A 30 5.01 19.07 10.92
C LEU A 30 5.70 19.58 12.20
N CYS A 31 6.12 20.86 12.22
CA CYS A 31 6.74 21.47 13.40
C CYS A 31 5.77 21.48 14.59
N ALA A 32 4.51 21.85 14.35
CA ALA A 32 3.47 21.87 15.38
C ALA A 32 3.23 20.48 15.98
N ARG A 33 3.20 19.42 15.15
CA ARG A 33 2.96 18.04 15.62
C ARG A 33 4.16 17.43 16.34
N THR A 34 5.37 17.73 15.90
CA THR A 34 6.60 17.18 16.50
C THR A 34 7.15 18.01 17.65
N GLY A 35 6.68 19.25 17.84
CA GLY A 35 7.26 20.20 18.79
C GLY A 35 8.67 20.67 18.43
N ARG A 36 9.09 20.48 17.17
CA ARG A 36 10.44 20.78 16.68
C ARG A 36 10.44 21.95 15.70
N THR A 37 11.63 22.43 15.37
CA THR A 37 11.80 23.57 14.47
C THR A 37 11.96 23.16 13.01
N LYS A 38 11.66 24.10 12.10
CA LYS A 38 11.95 23.98 10.67
C LYS A 38 13.42 23.65 10.38
N GLY A 39 14.34 24.23 11.16
CA GLY A 39 15.78 23.93 11.04
C GLY A 39 16.12 22.48 11.38
N SER A 40 15.43 21.87 12.36
CA SER A 40 15.60 20.45 12.67
C SER A 40 15.08 19.55 11.55
N LEU A 41 13.94 19.89 10.93
CA LEU A 41 13.44 19.15 9.76
C LEU A 41 14.47 19.19 8.62
N TYR A 42 14.99 20.37 8.32
CA TYR A 42 15.93 20.52 7.20
C TYR A 42 17.36 20.04 7.46
N HIS A 43 17.68 19.69 8.70
CA HIS A 43 18.88 18.92 9.00
C HIS A 43 18.76 17.47 8.49
N HIS A 44 17.55 16.92 8.46
CA HIS A 44 17.27 15.57 7.97
C HIS A 44 16.96 15.53 6.48
N TYR A 45 16.22 16.52 5.97
CA TYR A 45 15.77 16.56 4.59
C TYR A 45 16.17 17.88 3.93
N PRO A 46 16.85 17.88 2.77
CA PRO A 46 17.29 19.13 2.13
C PRO A 46 16.12 20.05 1.77
N ASP A 47 14.96 19.48 1.45
CA ASP A 47 13.73 20.20 1.16
C ASP A 47 12.49 19.32 1.44
N MET A 48 11.30 19.89 1.16
CA MET A 48 10.04 19.16 1.33
C MET A 48 9.82 18.07 0.28
N ALA A 49 10.45 18.14 -0.90
CA ALA A 49 10.32 17.12 -1.93
C ALA A 49 11.07 15.84 -1.53
N ALA A 50 12.26 15.98 -0.94
CA ALA A 50 13.02 14.88 -0.36
C ALA A 50 12.28 14.23 0.83
N TYR A 51 11.70 15.04 1.72
CA TYR A 51 10.86 14.53 2.81
C TYR A 51 9.62 13.76 2.30
N ARG A 52 8.93 14.30 1.30
CA ARG A 52 7.79 13.65 0.64
C ARG A 52 8.20 12.35 -0.05
N ALA A 53 9.40 12.30 -0.65
CA ALA A 53 9.95 11.09 -1.24
C ALA A 53 10.09 9.99 -0.20
N GLU A 54 10.67 10.32 0.95
CA GLU A 54 10.88 9.37 2.06
C GLU A 54 9.54 8.89 2.63
N LEU A 55 8.54 9.77 2.79
CA LEU A 55 7.20 9.36 3.21
C LEU A 55 6.56 8.35 2.25
N LEU A 56 6.68 8.58 0.94
CA LEU A 56 6.16 7.67 -0.08
C LEU A 56 6.94 6.34 -0.09
N ALA A 57 8.26 6.39 0.13
CA ALA A 57 9.10 5.20 0.26
C ALA A 57 8.67 4.36 1.47
N VAL A 58 8.50 4.97 2.64
CA VAL A 58 8.02 4.29 3.85
C VAL A 58 6.61 3.76 3.70
N TRP A 59 5.71 4.49 3.02
CA TRP A 59 4.38 3.98 2.70
C TRP A 59 4.46 2.72 1.83
N ARG A 60 5.26 2.75 0.74
CA ARG A 60 5.50 1.60 -0.13
C ARG A 60 6.08 0.41 0.63
N GLU A 61 7.08 0.64 1.47
CA GLU A 61 7.73 -0.40 2.27
C GLU A 61 6.69 -1.10 3.17
N ARG A 62 5.96 -0.31 3.97
CA ARG A 62 4.99 -0.84 4.96
C ARG A 62 3.75 -1.46 4.34
N HIS A 63 3.23 -0.89 3.25
CA HIS A 63 1.95 -1.33 2.66
C HIS A 63 2.13 -2.33 1.51
N THR A 64 3.36 -2.65 1.11
CA THR A 64 3.61 -3.55 -0.03
C THR A 64 4.78 -4.46 0.23
N GLU A 65 5.99 -3.93 0.40
CA GLU A 65 7.21 -4.74 0.38
C GLU A 65 7.30 -5.66 1.60
N GLN A 66 6.93 -5.17 2.78
CA GLN A 66 6.90 -5.98 4.00
C GLN A 66 5.82 -7.08 3.94
N LEU A 67 4.70 -6.81 3.26
CA LEU A 67 3.62 -7.79 3.05
C LEU A 67 4.08 -8.91 2.12
N ILE A 68 4.69 -8.55 1.00
CA ILE A 68 5.28 -9.51 0.06
C ILE A 68 6.37 -10.33 0.75
N ALA A 69 7.30 -9.68 1.47
CA ALA A 69 8.37 -10.36 2.19
C ALA A 69 7.86 -11.31 3.28
N ALA A 70 6.74 -10.99 3.93
CA ALA A 70 6.10 -11.88 4.89
C ALA A 70 5.44 -13.08 4.21
N ALA A 71 4.73 -12.86 3.10
CA ALA A 71 4.14 -13.93 2.30
C ALA A 71 5.22 -14.90 1.75
N GLU A 72 6.34 -14.37 1.26
CA GLU A 72 7.46 -15.16 0.73
C GLU A 72 8.18 -16.05 1.78
N ARG A 73 7.82 -15.97 3.06
CA ARG A 73 8.28 -16.95 4.07
C ARG A 73 7.56 -18.29 3.93
N GLU A 74 6.39 -18.30 3.29
CA GLU A 74 5.63 -19.51 3.03
C GLU A 74 6.15 -20.24 1.78
N SER A 75 6.14 -21.57 1.82
CA SER A 75 6.65 -22.38 0.71
C SER A 75 5.61 -22.63 -0.38
N ARG A 76 4.32 -22.74 -0.01
CA ARG A 76 3.25 -23.04 -0.96
C ARG A 76 2.55 -21.77 -1.40
N THR A 77 2.22 -21.68 -2.70
CA THR A 77 1.57 -20.51 -3.30
C THR A 77 0.24 -20.15 -2.64
N ASP A 78 -0.55 -21.14 -2.23
CA ASP A 78 -1.82 -20.95 -1.53
C ASP A 78 -1.65 -20.38 -0.11
N ASP A 79 -0.58 -20.77 0.58
CA ASP A 79 -0.20 -20.20 1.88
C ASP A 79 0.29 -18.75 1.71
N LYS A 80 1.12 -18.47 0.69
CA LYS A 80 1.55 -17.11 0.34
C LYS A 80 0.35 -16.17 0.10
N ALA A 81 -0.62 -16.63 -0.68
CA ALA A 81 -1.84 -15.88 -0.97
C ALA A 81 -2.67 -15.60 0.30
N ARG A 82 -2.78 -16.58 1.20
CA ARG A 82 -3.48 -16.42 2.50
C ARG A 82 -2.81 -15.41 3.41
N VAL A 83 -1.49 -15.48 3.55
CA VAL A 83 -0.73 -14.52 4.36
C VAL A 83 -0.85 -13.11 3.78
N LEU A 84 -0.71 -12.97 2.46
CA LEU A 84 -0.83 -11.67 1.80
C LEU A 84 -2.20 -11.03 2.04
N ASP A 85 -3.28 -11.78 1.86
CA ASP A 85 -4.65 -11.31 2.06
C ASP A 85 -4.89 -10.89 3.53
N ALA A 86 -4.50 -11.74 4.50
CA ALA A 86 -4.66 -11.44 5.91
C ALA A 86 -3.92 -10.14 6.33
N LEU A 87 -2.69 -9.95 5.83
CA LEU A 87 -1.92 -8.74 6.12
C LEU A 87 -2.50 -7.51 5.42
N ALA A 88 -2.95 -7.64 4.17
CA ALA A 88 -3.58 -6.55 3.43
C ALA A 88 -4.85 -6.03 4.14
N GLN A 89 -5.65 -6.93 4.71
CA GLN A 89 -6.83 -6.57 5.50
C GLN A 89 -6.51 -5.85 6.81
N ALA A 90 -5.32 -6.06 7.36
CA ALA A 90 -4.86 -5.41 8.59
C ALA A 90 -4.25 -4.01 8.35
N LEU A 91 -4.07 -3.60 7.10
CA LEU A 91 -3.51 -2.28 6.76
C LEU A 91 -4.44 -1.13 7.13
N ASP A 92 -3.85 0.03 7.46
CA ASP A 92 -4.60 1.27 7.63
C ASP A 92 -5.06 1.83 6.28
N LEU A 93 -6.29 1.49 5.90
CA LEU A 93 -6.90 1.93 4.64
C LEU A 93 -7.03 3.46 4.53
N ARG A 94 -6.98 4.21 5.65
CA ARG A 94 -7.02 5.68 5.60
C ARG A 94 -5.77 6.24 4.95
N LEU A 95 -4.61 5.67 5.27
CA LEU A 95 -3.33 6.09 4.70
C LEU A 95 -3.24 5.74 3.21
N GLU A 96 -3.64 4.53 2.82
CA GLU A 96 -3.71 4.12 1.41
C GLU A 96 -4.62 5.09 0.61
N ARG A 97 -5.81 5.41 1.13
CA ARG A 97 -6.73 6.37 0.51
C ARG A 97 -6.13 7.78 0.43
N ALA A 98 -5.43 8.23 1.48
CA ALA A 98 -4.82 9.55 1.51
C ALA A 98 -3.70 9.69 0.48
N VAL A 99 -2.84 8.69 0.31
CA VAL A 99 -1.76 8.69 -0.70
C VAL A 99 -2.34 8.67 -2.12
N ARG A 100 -3.42 7.91 -2.36
CA ARG A 100 -4.11 7.92 -3.66
C ARG A 100 -4.79 9.27 -3.94
N ASN A 101 -5.38 9.90 -2.93
CA ASN A 101 -5.90 11.25 -3.06
C ASN A 101 -4.77 12.25 -3.35
N TRP A 102 -3.63 12.13 -2.68
CA TRP A 102 -2.44 12.95 -2.93
C TRP A 102 -1.94 12.81 -4.38
N ALA A 103 -1.90 11.59 -4.91
CA ALA A 103 -1.56 11.33 -6.31
C ALA A 103 -2.47 12.06 -7.31
N ALA A 104 -3.76 12.29 -7.01
CA ALA A 104 -4.61 13.08 -7.90
C ALA A 104 -4.11 14.53 -8.10
N HIS A 105 -3.26 15.03 -7.19
CA HIS A 105 -2.81 16.43 -7.16
C HIS A 105 -1.32 16.58 -7.47
N GLU A 106 -0.45 15.67 -6.99
CA GLU A 106 1.01 15.81 -7.11
C GLU A 106 1.69 14.69 -7.91
N GLN A 107 2.63 15.07 -8.78
CA GLN A 107 3.30 14.14 -9.70
C GLN A 107 4.13 13.08 -8.98
N GLN A 108 4.90 13.48 -7.96
CA GLN A 108 5.74 12.56 -7.19
C GLN A 108 4.91 11.44 -6.53
N ALA A 109 3.72 11.79 -6.00
CA ALA A 109 2.80 10.81 -5.42
C ALA A 109 2.17 9.91 -6.50
N ARG A 110 1.87 10.43 -7.70
CA ARG A 110 1.40 9.60 -8.84
C ARG A 110 2.41 8.54 -9.21
N GLU A 111 3.67 8.92 -9.35
CA GLU A 111 4.74 7.99 -9.72
C GLU A 111 4.93 6.91 -8.68
N ALA A 112 4.88 7.26 -7.38
CA ALA A 112 4.94 6.30 -6.29
C ALA A 112 3.76 5.32 -6.29
N VAL A 113 2.52 5.82 -6.47
CA VAL A 113 1.32 4.97 -6.56
C VAL A 113 1.40 4.04 -7.77
N GLN A 114 1.82 4.53 -8.94
CA GLN A 114 1.99 3.71 -10.14
C GLN A 114 3.05 2.62 -9.94
N ALA A 115 4.15 2.93 -9.26
CA ALA A 115 5.19 1.95 -8.95
C ALA A 115 4.67 0.86 -8.00
N VAL A 116 3.91 1.24 -6.97
CA VAL A 116 3.27 0.29 -6.04
C VAL A 116 2.21 -0.57 -6.74
N ASP A 117 1.39 0.03 -7.60
CA ASP A 117 0.37 -0.70 -8.35
C ASP A 117 1.01 -1.75 -9.27
N ARG A 118 2.09 -1.40 -9.99
CA ARG A 118 2.86 -2.36 -10.81
C ARG A 118 3.43 -3.48 -9.96
N LEU A 119 4.09 -3.16 -8.84
CA LEU A 119 4.71 -4.16 -7.96
C LEU A 119 3.67 -5.16 -7.43
N ARG A 120 2.51 -4.68 -6.98
CA ARG A 120 1.43 -5.53 -6.45
C ARG A 120 0.84 -6.42 -7.55
N ILE A 121 0.55 -5.87 -8.73
CA ILE A 121 0.02 -6.64 -9.87
C ILE A 121 1.03 -7.70 -10.32
N ASP A 122 2.31 -7.34 -10.44
CA ASP A 122 3.36 -8.26 -10.89
C ASP A 122 3.55 -9.42 -9.90
N TYR A 123 3.46 -9.14 -8.60
CA TYR A 123 3.51 -10.17 -7.56
C TYR A 123 2.30 -11.12 -7.62
N LEU A 124 1.08 -10.58 -7.71
CA LEU A 124 -0.15 -11.37 -7.86
C LEU A 124 -0.11 -12.25 -9.12
N ALA A 125 0.36 -11.70 -10.23
CA ALA A 125 0.54 -12.45 -11.47
C ALA A 125 1.60 -13.54 -11.32
N GLY A 126 2.64 -13.32 -10.51
CA GLY A 126 3.62 -14.33 -10.13
C GLY A 126 2.97 -15.52 -9.44
N LEU A 127 2.19 -15.26 -8.38
CA LEU A 127 1.46 -16.30 -7.66
C LEU A 127 0.53 -17.09 -8.60
N CYS A 128 -0.19 -16.41 -9.50
CA CYS A 128 -1.06 -17.09 -10.47
C CYS A 128 -0.29 -18.00 -11.43
N ARG A 129 0.89 -17.57 -11.91
CA ARG A 129 1.74 -18.41 -12.78
C ARG A 129 2.30 -19.61 -12.05
N ASP A 130 2.75 -19.42 -10.81
CA ASP A 130 3.27 -20.52 -9.96
C ASP A 130 2.17 -21.55 -9.65
N ASP A 131 0.90 -21.14 -9.76
CA ASP A 131 -0.29 -21.98 -9.58
C ASP A 131 -0.84 -22.56 -10.91
N GLY A 132 -0.14 -22.32 -12.04
CA GLY A 132 -0.38 -22.98 -13.33
C GLY A 132 -1.07 -22.14 -14.41
N LEU A 133 -1.32 -20.84 -14.20
CA LEU A 133 -1.91 -19.99 -15.24
C LEU A 133 -0.89 -19.61 -16.33
N SER A 134 -1.38 -19.40 -17.55
CA SER A 134 -0.60 -18.77 -18.62
C SER A 134 -0.17 -17.35 -18.22
N ALA A 135 0.91 -16.83 -18.79
CA ALA A 135 1.39 -15.50 -18.46
C ALA A 135 0.34 -14.39 -18.70
N THR A 136 -0.47 -14.54 -19.76
CA THR A 136 -1.56 -13.61 -20.08
C THR A 136 -2.69 -13.71 -19.07
N ASP A 137 -3.20 -14.92 -18.84
CA ASP A 137 -4.34 -15.13 -17.92
C ASP A 137 -3.97 -14.73 -16.48
N ALA A 138 -2.74 -15.04 -16.06
CA ALA A 138 -2.22 -14.65 -14.75
C ALA A 138 -2.19 -13.13 -14.59
N ARG A 139 -1.82 -12.40 -15.64
CA ARG A 139 -1.77 -10.94 -15.60
C ARG A 139 -3.16 -10.34 -15.59
N ASP A 140 -4.07 -10.81 -16.43
CA ASP A 140 -5.45 -10.32 -16.47
C ASP A 140 -6.18 -10.60 -15.15
N HIS A 141 -5.99 -11.79 -14.58
CA HIS A 141 -6.52 -12.13 -13.26
C HIS A 141 -5.96 -11.21 -12.17
N ALA A 142 -4.64 -11.02 -12.11
CA ALA A 142 -4.00 -10.13 -11.14
C ALA A 142 -4.53 -8.68 -11.24
N ILE A 143 -4.75 -8.18 -12.46
CA ILE A 143 -5.33 -6.85 -12.68
C ILE A 143 -6.76 -6.79 -12.15
N LEU A 144 -7.61 -7.77 -12.46
CA LEU A 144 -9.00 -7.81 -12.00
C LEU A 144 -9.10 -7.92 -10.47
N THR A 145 -8.33 -8.82 -9.87
CA THR A 145 -8.21 -8.98 -8.42
C THR A 145 -7.79 -7.68 -7.77
N TYR A 146 -6.74 -7.04 -8.27
CA TYR A 146 -6.24 -5.80 -7.70
C TYR A 146 -7.22 -4.63 -7.88
N ALA A 147 -7.85 -4.51 -9.05
CA ALA A 147 -8.85 -3.49 -9.32
C ALA A 147 -10.05 -3.60 -8.38
N LEU A 148 -10.54 -4.82 -8.12
CA LEU A 148 -11.65 -5.03 -7.19
C LEU A 148 -11.21 -4.81 -5.73
N TYR A 149 -10.00 -5.21 -5.32
CA TYR A 149 -9.44 -4.82 -4.03
C TYR A 149 -9.45 -3.31 -3.82
N LEU A 150 -8.94 -2.54 -4.80
CA LEU A 150 -8.98 -1.07 -4.74
C LEU A 150 -10.41 -0.52 -4.74
N GLY A 151 -11.30 -1.09 -5.55
CA GLY A 151 -12.71 -0.70 -5.59
C GLY A 151 -13.37 -0.84 -4.23
N LEU A 152 -13.17 -1.97 -3.54
CA LEU A 152 -13.71 -2.21 -2.20
C LEU A 152 -13.21 -1.21 -1.16
N GLN A 153 -11.96 -0.75 -1.26
CA GLN A 153 -11.43 0.29 -0.37
C GLN A 153 -12.08 1.66 -0.54
N GLN A 154 -12.66 1.94 -1.71
CA GLN A 154 -13.35 3.21 -1.99
C GLN A 154 -14.80 3.22 -1.52
N LEU A 155 -15.38 2.05 -1.25
CA LEU A 155 -16.74 1.95 -0.76
C LEU A 155 -16.80 2.38 0.72
N SER A 156 -17.73 3.28 1.03
CA SER A 156 -17.85 3.90 2.37
C SER A 156 -19.07 3.44 3.17
N GLY A 157 -20.02 2.73 2.54
CA GLY A 157 -21.21 2.25 3.24
C GLY A 157 -20.90 1.08 4.17
N ALA A 158 -21.66 1.00 5.26
CA ALA A 158 -21.42 0.01 6.32
C ALA A 158 -21.59 -1.43 5.81
N ASP A 159 -22.54 -1.65 4.91
CA ASP A 159 -22.81 -2.95 4.30
C ASP A 159 -21.68 -3.35 3.34
N GLU A 160 -21.15 -2.40 2.57
CA GLU A 160 -20.01 -2.61 1.69
C GLU A 160 -18.72 -2.86 2.46
N GLN A 161 -18.51 -2.17 3.59
CA GLN A 161 -17.38 -2.41 4.49
C GLN A 161 -17.47 -3.78 5.17
N ALA A 162 -18.68 -4.22 5.53
CA ALA A 162 -18.91 -5.58 6.02
C ALA A 162 -18.71 -6.63 4.91
N ALA A 163 -19.11 -6.32 3.67
CA ALA A 163 -18.88 -7.17 2.51
C ALA A 163 -17.39 -7.27 2.17
N LEU A 164 -16.62 -6.17 2.23
CA LEU A 164 -15.17 -6.16 2.04
C LEU A 164 -14.52 -7.18 2.98
N ARG A 165 -14.79 -7.11 4.29
CA ARG A 165 -14.24 -8.05 5.29
C ARG A 165 -14.60 -9.51 5.00
N ARG A 166 -15.82 -9.77 4.49
CA ARG A 166 -16.27 -11.12 4.15
C ARG A 166 -15.64 -11.64 2.85
N LEU A 167 -15.54 -10.79 1.83
CA LEU A 167 -15.09 -11.16 0.49
C LEU A 167 -13.57 -11.22 0.36
N SER A 168 -12.84 -10.35 1.07
CA SER A 168 -11.39 -10.35 1.10
C SER A 168 -10.85 -11.67 1.65
N SER A 169 -11.50 -12.26 2.66
CA SER A 169 -11.10 -13.52 3.30
C SER A 169 -11.07 -14.78 2.41
N LYS A 170 -11.39 -14.66 1.13
CA LYS A 170 -11.42 -15.79 0.20
C LYS A 170 -10.13 -15.82 -0.62
N VAL A 171 -9.30 -16.83 -0.39
CA VAL A 171 -8.08 -17.13 -1.18
C VAL A 171 -8.36 -17.22 -2.68
N GLU A 172 -9.58 -17.68 -3.02
CA GLU A 172 -10.12 -17.75 -4.39
C GLU A 172 -10.14 -16.40 -5.12
N PHE A 173 -9.96 -15.31 -4.37
CA PHE A 173 -9.89 -13.97 -4.89
C PHE A 173 -8.48 -13.62 -5.42
N VAL A 174 -7.44 -14.26 -4.86
CA VAL A 174 -6.03 -14.09 -5.23
C VAL A 174 -5.59 -15.17 -6.21
N LEU A 175 -6.11 -16.38 -6.06
CA LEU A 175 -5.85 -17.52 -6.95
C LEU A 175 -7.18 -18.01 -7.51
N PRO A 176 -7.33 -18.11 -8.84
CA PRO A 176 -8.57 -18.61 -9.41
C PRO A 176 -8.81 -20.08 -9.01
N PRO A 177 -10.08 -20.52 -8.93
CA PRO A 177 -10.42 -21.90 -8.59
C PRO A 177 -9.78 -22.88 -9.58
N ALA A 178 -9.44 -24.07 -9.09
CA ALA A 178 -8.69 -25.09 -9.85
C ALA A 178 -9.29 -25.44 -11.23
N ALA A 179 -10.59 -25.25 -11.42
CA ALA A 179 -11.30 -25.47 -12.68
C ALA A 179 -10.99 -24.44 -13.80
N ALA A 180 -10.33 -23.32 -13.49
CA ALA A 180 -9.89 -22.32 -14.46
C ALA A 180 -8.42 -22.51 -14.90
N ARG A 181 -7.74 -23.53 -14.37
CA ARG A 181 -6.36 -23.87 -14.72
C ARG A 181 -6.39 -24.68 -16.01
N GLY A 182 -5.49 -24.36 -16.95
CA GLY A 182 -5.34 -25.14 -18.18
C GLY A 182 -5.03 -26.62 -17.87
N PRO A 183 -5.26 -27.54 -18.83
CA PRO A 183 -4.93 -28.95 -18.65
C PRO A 183 -3.45 -29.18 -18.30
#